data_AF-A0AA92H3Z2-F1
#
_entry.id   AF-A0AA92H3Z2-F1
#
_cell.length_a   1.000
_cell.length_b   1.000
_cell.length_c   1.000
_cell.angle_alpha   90.00
_cell.angle_beta   90.00
_cell.angle_gamma   90.00
#
_symmetry.space_group_name_H-M   'P 1'
#
loop_
_entity.id
_entity.type
_entity.pdbx_description
1 polymer ?
#
loop_
_entity_poly.entity_id
_entity_poly.type
_entity_poly.pdbx_seq_one_letter_code
_entity_poly.pdbx_strand_id
1 'polypeptide(L)'
;MNIQDNPQDYRDLKRAVGLLESPSLTARLSGLLGSPIESAVKALPAVVSQKINGAVVAALHSSADAALWSLDNQPKKQASPRLHKLYAAASGALGGAFGFASLFVELPVSTTIMMRSVADVARSEGFDLTDFATKQACIEVFAMGGNSEADDASETGYYLTRSFTTQAMQQLSKELAAIAAKQGSSAISRMSPGQAGKWLAVLIEKVAARYGVTISSKFAAQAVPVIGAVTGATINTLFTDFYQDMARGHFIVKRLEQQYGFEPIKAAYAELKGKRLVG
;
A
#
# COMPACT_ATOMS: atom_id res chain seq x y z
N MET A 1 -12.79 -23.40 -15.32
CA MET A 1 -13.28 -22.17 -16.00
C MET A 1 -12.06 -21.30 -16.24
N ASN A 2 -11.76 -20.94 -17.49
CA ASN A 2 -10.59 -20.11 -17.81
C ASN A 2 -11.02 -18.63 -17.79
N ILE A 3 -10.18 -17.75 -17.25
CA ILE A 3 -10.46 -16.30 -17.23
C ILE A 3 -10.62 -15.72 -18.65
N GLN A 4 -9.94 -16.31 -19.63
CA GLN A 4 -10.03 -15.89 -21.03
C GLN A 4 -11.44 -16.11 -21.63
N ASP A 5 -12.25 -16.98 -21.03
CA ASP A 5 -13.62 -17.27 -21.46
C ASP A 5 -14.59 -16.16 -21.03
N ASN A 6 -14.18 -15.27 -20.12
CA ASN A 6 -14.97 -14.12 -19.67
C ASN A 6 -14.29 -12.80 -20.08
N PRO A 7 -14.79 -12.13 -21.14
CA PRO A 7 -14.17 -10.90 -21.65
C PRO A 7 -14.11 -9.76 -20.64
N GLN A 8 -15.06 -9.69 -19.69
CA GLN A 8 -15.04 -8.64 -18.67
C GLN A 8 -13.94 -8.89 -17.65
N ASP A 9 -13.86 -10.11 -17.11
CA ASP A 9 -12.85 -10.47 -16.12
C ASP A 9 -11.43 -10.42 -16.70
N TYR A 10 -11.25 -10.81 -17.96
CA TYR A 10 -9.96 -10.66 -18.64
C TYR A 10 -9.56 -9.19 -18.84
N ARG A 11 -10.52 -8.30 -19.17
CA ARG A 11 -10.26 -6.85 -19.23
C ARG A 11 -9.91 -6.28 -17.87
N ASP A 12 -10.58 -6.72 -16.82
CA ASP A 12 -10.30 -6.30 -15.45
C ASP A 12 -8.90 -6.76 -15.02
N LEU A 13 -8.49 -8.00 -15.32
CA LEU A 13 -7.12 -8.46 -15.06
C LEU A 13 -6.09 -7.63 -15.83
N LYS A 14 -6.34 -7.36 -17.11
CA LYS A 14 -5.46 -6.49 -17.93
C LYS A 14 -5.32 -5.09 -17.32
N ARG A 15 -6.43 -4.53 -16.83
CA ARG A 15 -6.42 -3.25 -16.11
C ARG A 15 -5.60 -3.35 -14.82
N ALA A 16 -5.79 -4.41 -14.03
CA ALA A 16 -5.05 -4.62 -12.80
C ALA A 16 -3.53 -4.72 -13.04
N VAL A 17 -3.10 -5.47 -14.06
CA VAL A 17 -1.70 -5.54 -14.48
C VAL A 17 -1.16 -4.15 -14.83
N GLY A 18 -1.93 -3.35 -15.60
CA GLY A 18 -1.52 -1.99 -15.96
C GLY A 18 -1.37 -1.05 -14.76
N LEU A 19 -2.20 -1.20 -13.74
CA LEU A 19 -2.15 -0.40 -12.52
C LEU A 19 -0.98 -0.83 -11.61
N LEU A 20 -0.81 -2.14 -11.43
CA LEU A 20 0.17 -2.72 -10.50
C LEU A 20 1.61 -2.70 -11.04
N GLU A 21 1.80 -2.74 -12.36
CA GLU A 21 3.10 -2.61 -13.02
C GLU A 21 3.31 -1.18 -13.55
N SER A 22 2.76 -0.19 -12.82
CA SER A 22 2.98 1.24 -13.09
C SER A 22 4.27 1.72 -12.41
N PRO A 23 4.88 2.83 -12.87
CA PRO A 23 6.12 3.34 -12.30
C PRO A 23 6.00 3.58 -10.79
N SER A 24 7.09 3.30 -10.06
CA SER A 24 7.20 3.51 -8.62
C SER A 24 6.97 4.98 -8.24
N LEU A 25 6.61 5.22 -6.98
CA LEU A 25 6.46 6.59 -6.47
C LEU A 25 7.73 7.42 -6.64
N THR A 26 8.89 6.83 -6.38
CA THR A 26 10.18 7.48 -6.58
C THR A 26 10.36 7.89 -8.04
N ALA A 27 10.07 7.01 -9.00
CA ALA A 27 10.15 7.32 -10.42
C ALA A 27 9.15 8.42 -10.84
N ARG A 28 7.90 8.37 -10.34
CA ARG A 28 6.88 9.41 -10.60
C ARG A 28 7.32 10.77 -10.05
N LEU A 29 7.90 10.80 -8.85
CA LEU A 29 8.40 12.03 -8.25
C LEU A 29 9.65 12.56 -8.99
N SER A 30 10.59 11.69 -9.38
CA SER A 30 11.77 12.08 -10.16
C SER A 30 11.36 12.67 -11.51
N GLY A 31 10.37 12.09 -12.18
CA GLY A 31 9.78 12.64 -13.41
C GLY A 31 9.07 13.98 -13.20
N LEU A 32 8.42 14.18 -12.04
CA LEU A 32 7.75 15.44 -11.69
C LEU A 32 8.74 16.57 -11.38
N LEU A 33 9.84 16.26 -10.68
CA LEU A 33 10.84 17.24 -10.25
C LEU A 33 11.99 17.42 -11.26
N GLY A 34 12.10 16.54 -12.26
CA GLY A 34 13.15 16.59 -13.28
C GLY A 34 14.54 16.22 -12.75
N SER A 35 14.63 15.61 -11.57
CA SER A 35 15.89 15.21 -10.93
C SER A 35 15.76 13.86 -10.22
N PRO A 36 16.81 13.01 -10.21
CA PRO A 36 16.82 11.76 -9.44
C PRO A 36 16.69 12.03 -7.94
N ILE A 37 15.60 11.56 -7.33
CA ILE A 37 15.33 11.73 -5.90
C ILE A 37 16.15 10.76 -5.05
N GLU A 38 16.63 9.68 -5.63
CA GLU A 38 17.46 8.67 -4.98
C GLU A 38 18.69 9.31 -4.32
N SER A 39 19.35 10.25 -5.01
CA SER A 39 20.47 11.01 -4.47
C SER A 39 20.06 11.88 -3.28
N ALA A 40 18.89 12.49 -3.33
CA ALA A 40 18.37 13.30 -2.23
C ALA A 40 17.98 12.43 -1.01
N VAL A 41 17.45 11.23 -1.24
CA VAL A 41 17.18 10.24 -0.18
C VAL A 41 18.48 9.78 0.48
N LYS A 42 19.53 9.49 -0.30
CA LYS A 42 20.87 9.13 0.22
C LYS A 42 21.51 10.25 1.03
N ALA A 43 21.22 11.50 0.70
CA ALA A 43 21.73 12.66 1.41
C ALA A 43 20.99 12.95 2.72
N LEU A 44 19.88 12.25 3.04
CA LEU A 44 19.18 12.44 4.30
C LEU A 44 20.05 12.03 5.50
N PRO A 45 20.18 12.88 6.53
CA PRO A 45 20.89 12.51 7.75
C PRO A 45 20.28 11.28 8.41
N ALA A 46 21.10 10.36 8.94
CA ALA A 46 20.64 9.11 9.54
C ALA A 46 19.57 9.31 10.64
N VAL A 47 19.67 10.40 11.41
CA VAL A 47 18.69 10.78 12.44
C VAL A 47 17.30 11.06 11.82
N VAL A 48 17.26 11.69 10.65
CA VAL A 48 16.01 11.96 9.93
C VAL A 48 15.41 10.66 9.44
N SER A 49 16.20 9.79 8.81
CA SER A 49 15.75 8.47 8.34
C SER A 49 15.19 7.60 9.47
N GLN A 50 15.83 7.61 10.64
CA GLN A 50 15.32 6.89 11.82
C GLN A 50 13.99 7.45 12.33
N LYS A 51 13.86 8.78 12.38
CA LYS A 51 12.59 9.43 12.77
C LYS A 51 11.47 9.15 11.77
N ILE A 52 11.78 9.11 10.47
CA ILE A 52 10.83 8.74 9.42
C ILE A 52 10.29 7.33 9.69
N ASN A 53 11.16 6.34 9.93
CA ASN A 53 10.70 4.98 10.19
C ASN A 53 9.76 4.88 11.40
N GLY A 54 10.09 5.52 12.53
CA GLY A 54 9.21 5.56 13.70
C GLY A 54 7.86 6.24 13.41
N ALA A 55 7.88 7.35 12.66
CA ALA A 55 6.67 8.06 12.27
C ALA A 55 5.79 7.24 11.31
N VAL A 56 6.40 6.47 10.41
CA VAL A 56 5.71 5.59 9.45
C VAL A 56 4.98 4.47 10.17
N VAL A 57 5.62 3.80 11.12
CA VAL A 57 4.97 2.76 11.94
C VAL A 57 3.78 3.35 12.70
N ALA A 58 3.97 4.48 13.38
CA ALA A 58 2.91 5.15 14.13
C ALA A 58 1.75 5.61 13.22
N ALA A 59 2.06 6.15 12.04
CA ALA A 59 1.08 6.56 11.04
C ALA A 59 0.26 5.37 10.54
N LEU A 60 0.88 4.25 10.18
CA LEU A 60 0.16 3.06 9.73
C LEU A 60 -0.74 2.47 10.82
N HIS A 61 -0.26 2.42 12.08
CA HIS A 61 -1.06 1.98 13.21
C HIS A 61 -2.30 2.86 13.43
N SER A 62 -2.09 4.15 13.66
CA SER A 62 -3.18 5.10 13.89
C SER A 62 -4.15 5.17 12.71
N SER A 63 -3.65 5.08 11.48
CA SER A 63 -4.46 5.11 10.26
C SER A 63 -5.25 3.82 10.07
N ALA A 64 -4.69 2.65 10.39
CA ALA A 64 -5.42 1.39 10.33
C ALA A 64 -6.59 1.42 11.33
N ASP A 65 -6.34 1.84 12.57
CA ASP A 65 -7.37 1.98 13.60
C ASP A 65 -8.44 3.01 13.22
N ALA A 66 -8.04 4.18 12.71
CA ALA A 66 -8.98 5.22 12.33
C ALA A 66 -9.73 4.88 11.03
N ALA A 67 -9.06 4.46 9.97
CA ALA A 67 -9.65 4.35 8.64
C ALA A 67 -10.41 3.03 8.43
N LEU A 68 -9.86 1.89 8.86
CA LEU A 68 -10.49 0.58 8.63
C LEU A 68 -11.67 0.32 9.56
N TRP A 69 -11.74 1.03 10.69
CA TRP A 69 -12.81 0.85 11.68
C TRP A 69 -13.84 1.99 11.71
N SER A 70 -13.64 3.10 10.98
CA SER A 70 -14.61 4.22 10.90
C SER A 70 -15.27 4.41 9.54
N LEU A 71 -14.93 3.60 8.53
CA LEU A 71 -15.60 3.69 7.23
C LEU A 71 -16.98 3.02 7.28
N ASP A 72 -17.99 3.71 6.79
CA ASP A 72 -19.33 3.15 6.56
C ASP A 72 -19.23 1.92 5.64
N ASN A 73 -19.51 0.73 6.18
CA ASN A 73 -19.29 -0.53 5.48
C ASN A 73 -20.55 -0.97 4.72
N GLN A 74 -20.78 -0.36 3.55
CA GLN A 74 -21.80 -0.76 2.60
C GLN A 74 -21.14 -1.38 1.35
N PRO A 75 -20.99 -2.71 1.29
CA PRO A 75 -20.33 -3.38 0.15
C PRO A 75 -20.99 -2.99 -1.18
N LYS A 76 -20.17 -2.82 -2.24
CA LYS A 76 -20.58 -2.37 -3.59
C LYS A 76 -21.01 -0.91 -3.71
N LYS A 77 -20.97 -0.10 -2.63
CA LYS A 77 -21.05 1.36 -2.77
C LYS A 77 -19.86 1.84 -3.59
N GLN A 78 -20.11 2.70 -4.58
CA GLN A 78 -19.04 3.22 -5.44
C GLN A 78 -18.01 3.97 -4.59
N ALA A 79 -16.72 3.75 -4.88
CA ALA A 79 -15.65 4.51 -4.25
C ALA A 79 -15.76 6.00 -4.62
N SER A 80 -15.23 6.87 -3.77
CA SER A 80 -15.12 8.31 -3.99
C SER A 80 -13.68 8.79 -4.22
N PRO A 81 -12.96 8.34 -5.29
CA PRO A 81 -11.54 8.64 -5.48
C PRO A 81 -11.22 10.13 -5.48
N ARG A 82 -12.09 10.95 -6.09
CA ARG A 82 -11.88 12.40 -6.22
C ARG A 82 -11.92 13.11 -4.87
N LEU A 83 -12.77 12.66 -3.96
CA LEU A 83 -12.90 13.26 -2.64
C LEU A 83 -11.65 12.98 -1.80
N HIS A 84 -11.12 11.75 -1.84
CA HIS A 84 -9.87 11.43 -1.15
C HIS A 84 -8.68 12.20 -1.74
N LYS A 85 -8.61 12.36 -3.06
CA LYS A 85 -7.59 13.22 -3.70
C LYS A 85 -7.72 14.67 -3.28
N LEU A 86 -8.94 15.20 -3.14
CA LEU A 86 -9.16 16.56 -2.66
C LEU A 86 -8.68 16.73 -1.21
N TYR A 87 -9.03 15.80 -0.32
CA TYR A 87 -8.54 15.83 1.07
C TYR A 87 -7.03 15.70 1.14
N ALA A 88 -6.43 14.84 0.33
CA ALA A 88 -4.98 14.69 0.24
C ALA A 88 -4.32 15.98 -0.28
N ALA A 89 -4.87 16.59 -1.33
CA ALA A 89 -4.40 17.87 -1.85
C ALA A 89 -4.49 18.98 -0.79
N ALA A 90 -5.60 19.06 -0.05
CA ALA A 90 -5.77 20.02 1.04
C ALA A 90 -4.78 19.78 2.19
N SER A 91 -4.63 18.53 2.64
CA SER A 91 -3.64 18.14 3.66
C SER A 91 -2.22 18.48 3.21
N GLY A 92 -1.92 18.21 1.94
CA GLY A 92 -0.63 18.52 1.35
C GLY A 92 -0.38 20.01 1.18
N ALA A 93 -1.40 20.79 0.86
CA ALA A 93 -1.31 22.25 0.80
C ALA A 93 -0.95 22.83 2.17
N LEU A 94 -1.62 22.35 3.21
CA LEU A 94 -1.35 22.78 4.58
C LEU A 94 0.07 22.38 4.99
N GLY A 95 0.47 21.11 4.82
CA GLY A 95 1.84 20.67 5.14
C GLY A 95 2.91 21.43 4.34
N GLY A 96 2.68 21.63 3.04
CA GLY A 96 3.58 22.40 2.18
C GLY A 96 3.75 23.86 2.59
N ALA A 97 2.72 24.49 3.16
CA ALA A 97 2.78 25.87 3.64
C ALA A 97 3.57 26.03 4.95
N PHE A 98 3.54 25.03 5.83
CA PHE A 98 4.26 25.03 7.11
C PHE A 98 5.67 24.42 7.04
N GLY A 99 6.09 23.97 5.85
CA GLY A 99 7.45 23.49 5.57
C GLY A 99 7.80 22.15 6.21
N PHE A 100 9.09 21.81 6.19
CA PHE A 100 9.62 20.48 6.56
C PHE A 100 9.24 20.02 7.98
N ALA A 101 9.09 20.94 8.94
CA ALA A 101 8.72 20.60 10.31
C ALA A 101 7.31 20.00 10.42
N SER A 102 6.41 20.35 9.50
CA SER A 102 5.03 19.86 9.49
C SER A 102 4.90 18.42 8.99
N LEU A 103 5.92 17.88 8.31
CA LEU A 103 5.85 16.58 7.64
C LEU A 103 5.55 15.42 8.59
N PHE A 104 6.07 15.49 9.82
CA PHE A 104 5.80 14.44 10.82
C PHE A 104 4.36 14.45 11.34
N VAL A 105 3.68 15.60 11.30
CA VAL A 105 2.25 15.72 11.66
C VAL A 105 1.36 15.41 10.45
N GLU A 106 1.81 15.81 9.26
CA GLU A 106 1.13 15.55 7.99
C GLU A 106 1.12 14.07 7.62
N LEU A 107 2.14 13.32 8.02
CA LEU A 107 2.29 11.90 7.69
C LEU A 107 1.13 11.03 8.21
N PRO A 108 0.74 11.04 9.50
CA PRO A 108 -0.44 10.31 9.98
C PRO A 108 -1.74 10.72 9.27
N VAL A 109 -1.92 12.01 9.00
CA VAL A 109 -3.14 12.54 8.35
C VAL A 109 -3.24 12.05 6.91
N SER A 110 -2.18 12.24 6.11
CA SER A 110 -2.14 11.78 4.72
C SER A 110 -2.24 10.26 4.64
N THR A 111 -1.57 9.53 5.54
CA THR A 111 -1.67 8.07 5.61
C THR A 111 -3.09 7.61 5.94
N THR A 112 -3.81 8.32 6.82
CA THR A 112 -5.22 8.03 7.13
C THR A 112 -6.10 8.24 5.91
N ILE A 113 -5.92 9.35 5.18
CA ILE A 113 -6.66 9.64 3.94
C ILE A 113 -6.40 8.55 2.89
N MET A 114 -5.14 8.18 2.69
CA MET A 114 -4.76 7.12 1.76
C MET A 114 -5.35 5.77 2.18
N MET A 115 -5.23 5.39 3.45
CA MET A 115 -5.77 4.13 3.98
C MET A 115 -7.30 4.09 3.81
N ARG A 116 -7.99 5.21 4.06
CA ARG A 116 -9.43 5.35 3.83
C ARG A 116 -9.77 5.20 2.36
N SER A 117 -8.95 5.74 1.46
CA SER A 117 -9.10 5.57 0.03
C SER A 117 -8.87 4.13 -0.42
N VAL A 118 -7.90 3.41 0.16
CA VAL A 118 -7.65 2.00 -0.12
C VAL A 118 -8.86 1.14 0.33
N ALA A 119 -9.36 1.38 1.54
CA ALA A 119 -10.55 0.70 2.06
C ALA A 119 -11.80 0.96 1.21
N ASP A 120 -11.98 2.20 0.75
CA ASP A 120 -13.08 2.58 -0.14
C ASP A 120 -13.02 1.84 -1.48
N VAL A 121 -11.81 1.65 -2.03
CA VAL A 121 -11.59 0.83 -3.22
C VAL A 121 -11.90 -0.64 -2.96
N ALA A 122 -11.42 -1.21 -1.86
CA ALA A 122 -11.72 -2.60 -1.46
C ALA A 122 -13.23 -2.85 -1.40
N ARG A 123 -13.96 -1.95 -0.72
CA ARG A 123 -15.43 -1.99 -0.63
C ARG A 123 -16.11 -1.89 -1.98
N SER A 124 -15.59 -1.06 -2.90
CA SER A 124 -16.14 -0.91 -4.24
C SER A 124 -15.95 -2.13 -5.13
N GLU A 125 -14.87 -2.91 -4.91
CA GLU A 125 -14.66 -4.23 -5.54
C GLU A 125 -15.46 -5.35 -4.84
N GLY A 126 -16.24 -5.02 -3.81
CA GLY A 126 -17.17 -5.95 -3.15
C GLY A 126 -16.61 -6.64 -1.90
N PHE A 127 -15.45 -6.24 -1.40
CA PHE A 127 -14.88 -6.80 -0.17
C PHE A 127 -15.54 -6.21 1.08
N ASP A 128 -15.70 -7.04 2.11
CA ASP A 128 -16.26 -6.66 3.40
C ASP A 128 -15.16 -6.11 4.31
N LEU A 129 -15.26 -4.83 4.71
CA LEU A 129 -14.26 -4.21 5.59
C LEU A 129 -14.30 -4.71 7.03
N THR A 130 -15.26 -5.55 7.43
CA THR A 130 -15.25 -6.22 8.72
C THR A 130 -14.36 -7.47 8.72
N ASP A 131 -14.12 -8.06 7.55
CA ASP A 131 -13.28 -9.23 7.39
C ASP A 131 -11.81 -8.89 7.66
N PHE A 132 -11.18 -9.74 8.48
CA PHE A 132 -9.78 -9.62 8.83
C PHE A 132 -8.87 -9.69 7.59
N ALA A 133 -9.17 -10.59 6.65
CA ALA A 133 -8.34 -10.76 5.46
C ALA A 133 -8.43 -9.52 4.54
N THR A 134 -9.57 -8.85 4.52
CA THR A 134 -9.75 -7.57 3.80
C THR A 134 -8.97 -6.43 4.46
N LYS A 135 -8.97 -6.32 5.80
CA LYS A 135 -8.16 -5.34 6.53
C LYS A 135 -6.66 -5.54 6.31
N GLN A 136 -6.21 -6.79 6.38
CA GLN A 136 -4.85 -7.17 6.04
C GLN A 136 -4.50 -6.75 4.61
N ALA A 137 -5.35 -7.05 3.63
CA ALA A 137 -5.13 -6.66 2.23
C ALA A 137 -5.04 -5.14 2.05
N CYS A 138 -5.81 -4.34 2.81
CA CYS A 138 -5.71 -2.88 2.77
C CYS A 138 -4.34 -2.39 3.27
N ILE A 139 -3.79 -3.03 4.31
CA ILE A 139 -2.45 -2.69 4.84
C ILE A 139 -1.36 -3.15 3.87
N GLU A 140 -1.50 -4.34 3.26
CA GLU A 140 -0.55 -4.88 2.27
C GLU A 140 -0.33 -3.96 1.07
N VAL A 141 -1.35 -3.19 0.66
CA VAL A 141 -1.24 -2.19 -0.42
C VAL A 141 -0.11 -1.18 -0.15
N PHE A 142 0.15 -0.81 1.11
CA PHE A 142 1.21 0.14 1.47
C PHE A 142 2.63 -0.41 1.25
N ALA A 143 2.78 -1.75 1.17
CA ALA A 143 4.05 -2.38 0.85
C ALA A 143 4.38 -2.38 -0.66
N MET A 144 3.39 -2.11 -1.53
CA MET A 144 3.54 -2.15 -2.99
C MET A 144 4.28 -0.95 -3.58
N GLY A 145 4.57 0.09 -2.77
CA GLY A 145 5.31 1.27 -3.22
C GLY A 145 6.81 1.27 -2.92
N GLY A 146 7.29 0.42 -2.01
CA GLY A 146 8.67 0.46 -1.54
C GLY A 146 9.60 -0.39 -2.38
N ASN A 147 10.37 0.21 -3.28
CA ASN A 147 11.49 -0.44 -3.96
C ASN A 147 12.79 0.10 -3.34
N SER A 148 13.59 -0.75 -2.69
CA SER A 148 14.93 -0.39 -2.23
C SER A 148 15.98 -0.70 -3.30
N GLU A 149 17.02 0.11 -3.40
CA GLU A 149 18.14 0.03 -4.36
C GLU A 149 18.98 -1.27 -4.34
N ALA A 150 18.57 -2.31 -3.62
CA ALA A 150 19.21 -3.62 -3.67
C ALA A 150 18.74 -4.50 -4.85
N ASP A 151 17.71 -4.06 -5.60
CA ASP A 151 17.17 -4.73 -6.78
C ASP A 151 17.25 -3.80 -8.00
N ASP A 152 18.48 -3.47 -8.42
CA ASP A 152 18.69 -2.84 -9.73
C ASP A 152 18.90 -3.92 -10.80
N ALA A 153 17.80 -4.59 -11.15
CA ALA A 153 17.56 -5.22 -12.45
C ALA A 153 16.12 -5.80 -12.48
N SER A 154 15.21 -5.09 -13.13
CA SER A 154 13.81 -5.48 -13.45
C SER A 154 12.79 -5.43 -12.30
N GLU A 155 12.05 -4.31 -12.24
CA GLU A 155 10.66 -4.22 -11.77
C GLU A 155 10.18 -5.36 -10.84
N THR A 156 10.48 -5.25 -9.54
CA THR A 156 9.99 -6.17 -8.50
C THR A 156 8.45 -6.23 -8.54
N GLY A 157 7.90 -7.22 -9.24
CA GLY A 157 6.49 -7.27 -9.60
C GLY A 157 5.55 -7.47 -8.42
N TYR A 158 4.26 -7.19 -8.65
CA TYR A 158 3.18 -7.35 -7.69
C TYR A 158 3.23 -8.65 -6.86
N TYR A 159 3.41 -9.79 -7.52
CA TYR A 159 3.43 -11.10 -6.85
C TYR A 159 4.68 -11.33 -5.98
N LEU A 160 5.80 -10.65 -6.25
CA LEU A 160 6.97 -10.69 -5.37
C LEU A 160 6.67 -9.96 -4.05
N THR A 161 6.09 -8.75 -4.13
CA THR A 161 5.64 -8.01 -2.95
C THR A 161 4.62 -8.78 -2.12
N ARG A 162 3.67 -9.43 -2.79
CA ARG A 162 2.65 -10.25 -2.12
C ARG A 162 3.25 -11.50 -1.48
N SER A 163 4.28 -12.09 -2.09
CA SER A 163 4.98 -13.23 -1.51
C SER A 163 5.77 -12.84 -0.25
N PHE A 164 6.38 -11.65 -0.23
CA PHE A 164 7.10 -11.13 0.93
C PHE A 164 6.18 -10.98 2.15
N THR A 165 5.02 -10.33 1.99
CA THR A 165 4.05 -10.20 3.10
C THR A 165 3.53 -11.57 3.53
N THR A 166 3.26 -12.48 2.59
CA THR A 166 2.81 -13.85 2.91
C THR A 166 3.87 -14.64 3.69
N GLN A 167 5.15 -14.59 3.28
CA GLN A 167 6.24 -15.26 3.98
C GLN A 167 6.44 -14.71 5.39
N ALA A 168 6.38 -13.39 5.55
CA ALA A 168 6.43 -12.74 6.86
C ALA A 168 5.29 -13.23 7.76
N MET A 169 4.08 -13.39 7.21
CA MET A 169 2.95 -13.93 7.95
C MET A 169 3.11 -15.42 8.30
N GLN A 170 3.66 -16.24 7.39
CA GLN A 170 3.91 -17.66 7.67
C GLN A 170 4.93 -17.87 8.78
N GLN A 171 5.98 -17.04 8.83
CA GLN A 171 6.97 -17.09 9.91
C GLN A 171 6.30 -16.82 11.27
N LEU A 172 5.42 -15.81 11.32
CA LEU A 172 4.65 -15.48 12.51
C LEU A 172 3.66 -16.60 12.88
N SER A 173 3.00 -17.24 11.90
CA SER A 173 2.12 -18.40 12.14
C SER A 173 2.87 -19.51 12.85
N LYS A 174 4.10 -19.81 12.41
CA LYS A 174 4.94 -20.86 12.98
C LYS A 174 5.37 -20.52 14.41
N GLU A 175 5.78 -19.29 14.67
CA GLU A 175 6.15 -18.84 16.02
C GLU A 175 4.95 -18.88 16.97
N LEU A 176 3.78 -18.41 16.52
CA LEU A 176 2.57 -18.45 17.33
C LEU A 176 2.08 -19.88 17.57
N ALA A 177 2.14 -20.74 16.56
CA ALA A 177 1.83 -22.16 16.70
C ALA A 177 2.80 -22.84 17.69
N ALA A 178 4.09 -22.49 17.66
CA ALA A 178 5.07 -22.99 18.62
C ALA A 178 4.80 -22.51 20.06
N ILE A 179 4.36 -21.26 20.24
CA ILE A 179 3.95 -20.73 21.55
C ILE A 179 2.67 -21.42 22.03
N ALA A 180 1.66 -21.59 21.17
CA ALA A 180 0.41 -22.26 21.49
C ALA A 180 0.62 -23.74 21.85
N ALA A 181 1.53 -24.42 21.14
CA ALA A 181 1.95 -25.79 21.42
C ALA A 181 2.67 -25.90 22.77
N LYS A 182 3.52 -24.92 23.13
CA LYS A 182 4.18 -24.88 24.45
C LYS A 182 3.22 -24.60 25.61
N GLN A 183 2.13 -23.88 25.36
CA GLN A 183 1.13 -23.54 26.39
C GLN A 183 -0.02 -24.56 26.51
N GLY A 184 0.01 -25.66 25.75
CA GLY A 184 -0.97 -26.75 25.88
C GLY A 184 -2.41 -26.37 25.49
N SER A 185 -2.60 -25.27 24.76
CA SER A 185 -3.93 -24.79 24.39
C SER A 185 -4.40 -25.42 23.07
N SER A 186 -5.46 -26.21 23.12
CA SER A 186 -6.16 -26.80 21.95
C SER A 186 -6.97 -25.76 21.13
N ALA A 187 -6.64 -24.47 21.24
CA ALA A 187 -7.38 -23.36 20.65
C ALA A 187 -6.84 -22.94 19.27
N ILE A 188 -6.59 -23.90 18.38
CA ILE A 188 -6.06 -23.61 17.03
C ILE A 188 -7.15 -23.09 16.07
N SER A 189 -8.43 -23.15 16.43
CA SER A 189 -9.51 -22.99 15.42
C SER A 189 -10.20 -21.63 15.37
N ARG A 190 -9.90 -20.67 16.26
CA ARG A 190 -10.42 -19.29 16.17
C ARG A 190 -9.40 -18.28 16.71
N MET A 191 -8.92 -17.40 15.84
CA MET A 191 -8.08 -16.27 16.24
C MET A 191 -8.90 -15.35 17.16
N SER A 192 -8.47 -15.14 18.40
CA SER A 192 -9.13 -14.20 19.30
C SER A 192 -8.93 -12.75 18.82
N PRO A 193 -9.81 -11.80 19.19
CA PRO A 193 -9.63 -10.39 18.83
C PRO A 193 -8.26 -9.82 19.25
N GLY A 194 -7.74 -10.25 20.41
CA GLY A 194 -6.40 -9.85 20.87
C GLY A 194 -5.26 -10.45 20.05
N GLN A 195 -5.43 -11.66 19.50
CA GLN A 195 -4.48 -12.23 18.55
C GLN A 195 -4.54 -11.49 17.21
N ALA A 196 -5.74 -11.21 16.68
CA ALA A 196 -5.91 -10.44 15.44
C ALA A 196 -5.20 -9.07 15.49
N GLY A 197 -5.32 -8.35 16.61
CA GLY A 197 -4.60 -7.08 16.82
C GLY A 197 -3.07 -7.23 16.80
N LYS A 198 -2.52 -8.25 17.48
CA LYS A 198 -1.08 -8.54 17.45
C LYS A 198 -0.59 -8.90 16.05
N TRP A 199 -1.38 -9.67 15.32
CA TRP A 199 -1.10 -10.04 13.93
C TRP A 199 -1.02 -8.82 13.01
N LEU A 200 -2.00 -7.91 13.11
CA LEU A 200 -2.00 -6.66 12.34
C LEU A 200 -0.82 -5.77 12.69
N ALA A 201 -0.43 -5.70 13.97
CA ALA A 201 0.75 -4.95 14.39
C ALA A 201 2.03 -5.46 13.72
N VAL A 202 2.26 -6.78 13.70
CA VAL A 202 3.43 -7.35 13.02
C VAL A 202 3.38 -7.11 11.52
N LEU A 203 2.20 -7.22 10.90
CA LEU A 203 2.04 -6.88 9.50
C LEU A 203 2.39 -5.41 9.24
N ILE A 204 1.89 -4.48 10.06
CA ILE A 204 2.18 -3.05 9.97
C ILE A 204 3.69 -2.80 10.04
N GLU A 205 4.41 -3.42 10.99
CA GLU A 205 5.87 -3.31 11.09
C GLU A 205 6.59 -3.75 9.80
N LYS A 206 6.16 -4.85 9.20
CA LYS A 206 6.74 -5.36 7.94
C LYS A 206 6.40 -4.47 6.75
N VAL A 207 5.18 -3.96 6.69
CA VAL A 207 4.73 -3.03 5.66
C VAL A 207 5.43 -1.67 5.81
N ALA A 208 5.64 -1.20 7.05
CA ALA A 208 6.33 0.05 7.36
C ALA A 208 7.74 0.10 6.77
N ALA A 209 8.45 -1.03 6.74
CA ALA A 209 9.79 -1.10 6.14
C ALA A 209 9.77 -0.69 4.65
N ARG A 210 8.76 -1.14 3.88
CA ARG A 210 8.63 -0.78 2.45
C ARG A 210 7.97 0.58 2.27
N TYR A 211 6.94 0.88 3.07
CA TYR A 211 6.29 2.19 3.03
C TYR A 211 7.27 3.33 3.37
N GLY A 212 8.18 3.10 4.32
CA GLY A 212 9.22 4.04 4.72
C GLY A 212 10.14 4.48 3.59
N VAL A 213 10.37 3.63 2.58
CA VAL A 213 11.15 4.01 1.38
C VAL A 213 10.42 5.08 0.56
N THR A 214 9.10 4.91 0.37
CA THR A 214 8.28 5.90 -0.35
C THR A 214 8.17 7.21 0.42
N ILE A 215 8.04 7.12 1.75
CA ILE A 215 7.97 8.29 2.62
C ILE A 215 9.30 9.02 2.65
N SER A 216 10.43 8.31 2.67
CA SER A 216 11.74 8.93 2.54
C SER A 216 11.87 9.69 1.23
N SER A 217 11.34 9.14 0.13
CA SER A 217 11.28 9.83 -1.16
C SER A 217 10.36 11.06 -1.12
N LYS A 218 9.22 11.00 -0.40
CA LYS A 218 8.35 12.17 -0.13
C LYS A 218 9.09 13.28 0.60
N PHE A 219 9.79 12.92 1.68
CA PHE A 219 10.57 13.84 2.50
C PHE A 219 11.72 14.46 1.70
N ALA A 220 12.41 13.67 0.89
CA ALA A 220 13.47 14.14 0.00
C ALA A 220 12.93 15.10 -1.07
N ALA A 221 11.81 14.76 -1.71
CA ALA A 221 11.13 15.63 -2.67
C ALA A 221 10.72 16.96 -2.03
N GLN A 222 10.24 16.92 -0.78
CA GLN A 222 9.86 18.09 -0.01
C GLN A 222 11.04 18.81 0.64
N ALA A 223 12.28 18.35 0.50
CA ALA A 223 13.48 19.07 0.91
C ALA A 223 14.04 19.99 -0.19
N VAL A 224 13.55 19.84 -1.44
CA VAL A 224 13.92 20.70 -2.56
C VAL A 224 13.43 22.13 -2.29
N PRO A 225 14.21 23.21 -2.56
CA PRO A 225 13.89 24.60 -2.19
C PRO A 225 12.58 25.21 -2.72
N VAL A 226 11.82 24.45 -3.53
CA VAL A 226 10.53 24.84 -4.11
C VAL A 226 9.39 24.28 -3.25
N ILE A 227 9.45 24.50 -1.93
CA ILE A 227 8.41 24.06 -0.99
C ILE A 227 7.33 25.13 -0.93
N GLY A 228 6.09 24.73 -1.20
CA GLY A 228 4.92 25.56 -0.97
C GLY A 228 3.65 24.72 -0.99
N ALA A 229 2.52 25.37 -0.73
CA ALA A 229 1.21 24.71 -0.70
C ALA A 229 0.90 23.94 -2.00
N VAL A 230 1.24 24.51 -3.15
CA VAL A 230 1.00 23.84 -4.46
C VAL A 230 1.83 22.57 -4.60
N THR A 231 3.13 22.62 -4.27
CA THR A 231 4.01 21.44 -4.29
C THR A 231 3.50 20.36 -3.33
N GLY A 232 3.16 20.75 -2.10
CA GLY A 232 2.65 19.81 -1.10
C GLY A 232 1.32 19.15 -1.50
N ALA A 233 0.40 19.92 -2.09
CA ALA A 233 -0.86 19.41 -2.64
C ALA A 233 -0.62 18.43 -3.79
N THR A 234 0.30 18.76 -4.68
CA THR A 234 0.64 17.93 -5.85
C THR A 234 1.26 16.60 -5.42
N ILE A 235 2.25 16.63 -4.52
CA ILE A 235 2.89 15.43 -3.99
C ILE A 235 1.86 14.52 -3.30
N ASN A 236 0.99 15.06 -2.44
CA ASN A 236 -0.02 14.24 -1.77
C ASN A 236 -1.07 13.66 -2.71
N THR A 237 -1.45 14.42 -3.74
CA THR A 237 -2.34 13.91 -4.80
C THR A 237 -1.68 12.75 -5.54
N LEU A 238 -0.39 12.87 -5.86
CA LEU A 238 0.39 11.82 -6.54
C LEU A 238 0.49 10.55 -5.67
N PHE A 239 0.76 10.69 -4.37
CA PHE A 239 0.78 9.55 -3.45
C PHE A 239 -0.59 8.87 -3.34
N THR A 240 -1.65 9.66 -3.22
CA THR A 240 -3.02 9.14 -3.12
C THR A 240 -3.45 8.44 -4.40
N ASP A 241 -3.11 9.01 -5.56
CA ASP A 241 -3.36 8.40 -6.87
C ASP A 241 -2.63 7.05 -7.01
N PHE A 242 -1.34 7.01 -6.66
CA PHE A 242 -0.57 5.79 -6.67
C PHE A 242 -1.18 4.70 -5.79
N TYR A 243 -1.54 5.01 -4.54
CA TYR A 243 -2.13 4.00 -3.65
C TYR A 243 -3.56 3.61 -4.05
N GLN A 244 -4.30 4.49 -4.74
CA GLN A 244 -5.57 4.13 -5.38
C GLN A 244 -5.37 3.15 -6.53
N ASP A 245 -4.36 3.34 -7.37
CA ASP A 245 -3.99 2.42 -8.45
C ASP A 245 -3.61 1.05 -7.89
N MET A 246 -2.71 1.03 -6.90
CA MET A 246 -2.27 -0.19 -6.22
C MET A 246 -3.45 -0.93 -5.58
N ALA A 247 -4.31 -0.22 -4.83
CA ALA A 247 -5.49 -0.82 -4.23
C ALA A 247 -6.41 -1.42 -5.29
N ARG A 248 -6.71 -0.67 -6.35
CA ARG A 248 -7.64 -1.13 -7.39
C ARG A 248 -7.12 -2.35 -8.11
N GLY A 249 -5.84 -2.34 -8.51
CA GLY A 249 -5.23 -3.52 -9.10
C GLY A 249 -5.21 -4.72 -8.15
N HIS A 250 -4.84 -4.51 -6.88
CA HIS A 250 -4.79 -5.57 -5.88
C HIS A 250 -6.16 -6.21 -5.63
N PHE A 251 -7.19 -5.41 -5.41
CA PHE A 251 -8.53 -5.92 -5.12
C PHE A 251 -9.23 -6.52 -6.35
N ILE A 252 -8.94 -6.04 -7.57
CA ILE A 252 -9.36 -6.74 -8.79
C ILE A 252 -8.73 -8.14 -8.84
N VAL A 253 -7.41 -8.24 -8.63
CA VAL A 253 -6.73 -9.56 -8.64
C VAL A 253 -7.32 -10.47 -7.58
N LYS A 254 -7.52 -9.99 -6.33
CA LYS A 254 -8.14 -10.80 -5.27
C LYS A 254 -9.55 -11.26 -5.63
N ARG A 255 -10.36 -10.39 -6.24
CA ARG A 255 -11.74 -10.74 -6.66
C ARG A 255 -11.72 -11.84 -7.71
N LEU A 256 -10.83 -11.73 -8.68
CA LEU A 256 -10.66 -12.76 -9.72
C LEU A 256 -10.10 -14.06 -9.15
N GLU A 257 -9.19 -14.01 -8.18
CA GLU A 257 -8.67 -15.20 -7.50
C GLU A 257 -9.75 -15.92 -6.67
N GLN A 258 -10.70 -15.20 -6.08
CA GLN A 258 -11.86 -15.82 -5.41
C GLN A 258 -12.75 -16.60 -6.39
N GLN A 259 -12.79 -16.21 -7.66
CA GLN A 259 -13.65 -16.80 -8.68
C GLN A 259 -12.94 -17.92 -9.48
N TYR A 260 -11.69 -17.71 -9.86
CA TYR A 260 -10.93 -18.59 -10.76
C TYR A 260 -9.79 -19.36 -10.08
N GLY A 261 -9.47 -19.02 -8.82
CA GLY A 261 -8.34 -19.58 -8.08
C GLY A 261 -7.04 -18.80 -8.28
N PHE A 262 -6.09 -19.01 -7.36
CA PHE A 262 -4.82 -18.29 -7.32
C PHE A 262 -3.92 -18.59 -8.53
N GLU A 263 -3.63 -19.86 -8.79
CA GLU A 263 -2.67 -20.25 -9.85
C GLU A 263 -3.11 -19.83 -11.25
N PRO A 264 -4.38 -20.01 -11.67
CA PRO A 264 -4.83 -19.55 -12.99
C PRO A 264 -4.68 -18.04 -13.19
N ILE A 265 -5.02 -17.24 -12.17
CA ILE A 265 -4.90 -15.77 -12.24
C ILE A 265 -3.45 -15.34 -12.25
N LYS A 266 -2.58 -15.96 -11.44
CA LYS A 266 -1.14 -15.67 -11.44
C LYS A 266 -0.49 -15.97 -12.79
N ALA A 267 -0.86 -17.10 -13.42
CA ALA A 267 -0.37 -17.45 -14.76
C ALA A 267 -0.82 -16.44 -15.82
N ALA A 268 -2.11 -16.10 -15.85
CA ALA A 268 -2.66 -15.11 -16.78
C ALA A 268 -2.06 -13.70 -16.56
N TYR A 269 -1.81 -13.34 -15.30
CA TYR A 269 -1.12 -12.09 -14.94
C TYR A 269 0.30 -12.05 -15.53
N ALA A 270 1.08 -13.13 -15.35
CA ALA A 270 2.44 -13.20 -15.86
C ALA A 270 2.49 -13.09 -17.41
N GLU A 271 1.54 -13.73 -18.09
CA GLU A 271 1.40 -13.62 -19.55
C GLU A 271 1.11 -12.17 -19.99
N LEU A 272 0.17 -11.50 -19.31
CA LEU A 272 -0.18 -10.10 -19.58
C LEU A 272 0.97 -9.14 -19.28
N LYS A 273 1.73 -9.38 -18.20
CA LYS A 273 2.95 -8.62 -17.88
C LYS A 273 4.01 -8.81 -18.97
N GLY A 274 4.25 -10.05 -19.42
CA GLY A 274 5.20 -10.35 -20.49
C GLY A 274 4.87 -9.61 -21.79
N LYS A 275 3.59 -9.62 -22.20
CA LYS A 275 3.11 -8.89 -23.39
C LYS A 275 3.35 -7.38 -23.32
N ARG A 276 3.33 -6.78 -22.12
CA ARG A 276 3.60 -5.35 -21.89
C ARG A 276 5.08 -4.99 -21.95
N LEU A 277 5.98 -5.90 -21.61
CA LEU A 277 7.43 -5.65 -21.66
C LEU A 277 8.00 -5.74 -23.08
N VAL A 278 7.27 -6.35 -24.01
CA VAL A 278 7.71 -6.60 -25.40
C VAL A 278 7.14 -5.57 -26.39
N GLY A 279 6.12 -4.80 -26.01
CA GLY A 279 5.47 -3.78 -26.85
C GLY A 279 5.68 -2.38 -26.33
#